data_AF-A0A3D1UYS1-F1
#
_entry.id   AF-A0A3D1UYS1-F1
#
_cell.length_a   1.000
_cell.length_b   1.000
_cell.length_c   1.000
_cell.angle_alpha   90.00
_cell.angle_beta   90.00
_cell.angle_gamma   90.00
#
_symmetry.space_group_name_H-M   'P 1'
#
loop_
_entity.id
_entity.type
_entity.pdbx_description
1 polymer ?
#
loop_
_entity_poly.entity_id
_entity_poly.type
_entity_poly.pdbx_seq_one_letter_code
_entity_poly.pdbx_strand_id
1 'polypeptide(L)'
;MSRKQDKAAKRKAKLKARKFHAEQHRLHLSGRIADALMDLCADVLPEYVDDSKGPDLVGRNIIWRLGMVAWNIAVTGRKEIDDSSVDEMRVDAESKKIVRDEINGLVRKKYEKFPELRTSISNVSAVNAAGVAKLKVVLGDTFPAVSIPDFTDESGLLTPEQLLAKRKALGLSQVKFAAALNVSVKKVSAWEHGKAEPSEDEIEKIAALFREKVCCNK
;
A
#
# COMPACT_ATOMS: atom_id res chain seq x y z
N MET A 1 -58.62 -16.28 13.81
CA MET A 1 -57.22 -16.74 13.66
C MET A 1 -56.47 -16.23 12.40
N SER A 2 -57.17 -15.70 11.38
CA SER A 2 -56.58 -15.24 10.10
C SER A 2 -55.64 -14.00 10.17
N ARG A 3 -56.02 -12.94 10.92
CA ARG A 3 -55.20 -11.69 11.06
C ARG A 3 -53.79 -11.89 11.63
N LYS A 4 -53.55 -12.96 12.39
CA LYS A 4 -52.24 -13.24 13.04
C LYS A 4 -51.27 -13.93 12.05
N GLN A 5 -51.80 -14.79 11.17
CA GLN A 5 -51.04 -15.46 10.10
C GLN A 5 -50.59 -14.45 9.03
N ASP A 6 -51.45 -13.48 8.68
CA ASP A 6 -51.13 -12.42 7.72
C ASP A 6 -50.01 -11.47 8.22
N LYS A 7 -50.05 -11.09 9.50
CA LYS A 7 -48.94 -10.33 10.13
C LYS A 7 -47.62 -11.11 10.15
N ALA A 8 -47.65 -12.42 10.36
CA ALA A 8 -46.46 -13.27 10.35
C ALA A 8 -45.86 -13.39 8.94
N ALA A 9 -46.72 -13.58 7.92
CA ALA A 9 -46.31 -13.60 6.52
C ALA A 9 -45.65 -12.28 6.10
N LYS A 10 -46.25 -11.13 6.45
CA LYS A 10 -45.70 -9.79 6.18
C LYS A 10 -44.33 -9.57 6.83
N ARG A 11 -44.13 -10.02 8.09
CA ARG A 11 -42.82 -9.96 8.77
C ARG A 11 -41.77 -10.82 8.08
N LYS A 12 -42.12 -12.05 7.68
CA LYS A 12 -41.23 -12.97 6.95
C LYS A 12 -40.83 -12.38 5.59
N ALA A 13 -41.76 -11.80 4.85
CA ALA A 13 -41.50 -11.13 3.59
C ALA A 13 -40.56 -9.93 3.76
N LYS A 14 -40.80 -9.05 4.75
CA LYS A 14 -39.92 -7.92 5.07
C LYS A 14 -38.51 -8.39 5.44
N LEU A 15 -38.38 -9.45 6.22
CA LEU A 15 -37.08 -10.03 6.56
C LEU A 15 -36.36 -10.57 5.32
N LYS A 16 -37.07 -11.28 4.42
CA LYS A 16 -36.52 -11.79 3.17
C LYS A 16 -36.04 -10.66 2.26
N ALA A 17 -36.84 -9.61 2.10
CA ALA A 17 -36.47 -8.42 1.32
C ALA A 17 -35.23 -7.73 1.91
N ARG A 18 -35.17 -7.54 3.23
CA ARG A 18 -33.99 -6.95 3.89
C ARG A 18 -32.73 -7.80 3.68
N LYS A 19 -32.84 -9.13 3.79
CA LYS A 19 -31.71 -10.04 3.51
C LYS A 19 -31.25 -9.96 2.06
N PHE A 20 -32.19 -9.91 1.12
CA PHE A 20 -31.88 -9.79 -0.30
C PHE A 20 -31.17 -8.46 -0.62
N HIS A 21 -31.67 -7.33 -0.11
CA HIS A 21 -31.01 -6.04 -0.28
C HIS A 21 -29.62 -6.00 0.36
N ALA A 22 -29.45 -6.58 1.54
CA ALA A 22 -28.14 -6.67 2.18
C ALA A 22 -27.15 -7.50 1.36
N GLU A 23 -27.60 -8.61 0.76
CA GLU A 23 -26.77 -9.45 -0.10
C GLU A 23 -26.39 -8.74 -1.40
N GLN A 24 -27.35 -8.06 -2.04
CA GLN A 24 -27.09 -7.24 -3.24
C GLN A 24 -26.07 -6.14 -2.95
N HIS A 25 -26.22 -5.42 -1.83
CA HIS A 25 -25.26 -4.42 -1.40
C HIS A 25 -23.87 -5.03 -1.16
N ARG A 26 -23.81 -6.22 -0.53
CA ARG A 26 -22.56 -6.95 -0.29
C ARG A 26 -21.86 -7.36 -1.58
N LEU A 27 -22.60 -7.88 -2.56
CA LEU A 27 -22.08 -8.25 -3.88
C LEU A 27 -21.56 -7.04 -4.65
N HIS A 28 -22.31 -5.94 -4.62
CA HIS A 28 -21.88 -4.70 -5.25
C HIS A 28 -20.59 -4.15 -4.62
N LEU A 29 -20.51 -4.13 -3.29
CA LEU A 29 -19.30 -3.71 -2.58
C LEU A 29 -18.10 -4.63 -2.86
N SER A 30 -18.32 -5.95 -2.92
CA SER A 30 -17.31 -6.93 -3.29
C SER A 30 -16.76 -6.68 -4.69
N GLY A 31 -17.62 -6.39 -5.67
CA GLY A 31 -17.21 -6.00 -7.02
C GLY A 31 -16.37 -4.72 -7.03
N ARG A 32 -16.84 -3.67 -6.35
CA ARG A 32 -16.11 -2.40 -6.26
C ARG A 32 -14.72 -2.55 -5.63
N ILE A 33 -14.60 -3.35 -4.57
CA ILE A 33 -13.31 -3.60 -3.92
C ILE A 33 -12.40 -4.48 -4.79
N ALA A 34 -12.97 -5.44 -5.53
CA ALA A 34 -12.20 -6.20 -6.50
C ALA A 34 -11.62 -5.30 -7.59
N ASP A 35 -12.42 -4.40 -8.17
CA ASP A 35 -11.96 -3.47 -9.20
C ASP A 35 -10.87 -2.53 -8.66
N ALA A 36 -11.07 -1.98 -7.45
CA ALA A 36 -10.07 -1.12 -6.79
C ALA A 36 -8.77 -1.87 -6.47
N LEU A 37 -8.85 -3.12 -6.02
CA LEU A 37 -7.66 -3.93 -5.74
C LEU A 37 -6.92 -4.31 -7.03
N MET A 38 -7.63 -4.56 -8.14
CA MET A 38 -7.00 -4.74 -9.45
C MET A 38 -6.25 -3.48 -9.91
N ASP A 39 -6.85 -2.30 -9.78
CA ASP A 39 -6.20 -1.02 -10.11
C ASP A 39 -5.02 -0.69 -9.18
N LEU A 40 -5.12 -1.07 -7.89
CA LEU A 40 -4.03 -0.89 -6.93
C LEU A 40 -2.77 -1.67 -7.35
N CYS A 41 -2.95 -2.89 -7.81
CA CYS A 41 -1.88 -3.80 -8.23
C CYS A 41 -1.46 -3.63 -9.70
N ALA A 42 -2.11 -2.76 -10.48
CA ALA A 42 -1.95 -2.74 -11.94
C ALA A 42 -0.52 -2.46 -12.40
N ASP A 43 0.18 -1.55 -11.73
CA ASP A 43 1.54 -1.12 -12.12
C ASP A 43 2.59 -2.23 -11.91
N VAL A 44 2.36 -3.10 -10.94
CA VAL A 44 3.31 -4.13 -10.49
C VAL A 44 2.92 -5.51 -11.01
N LEU A 45 1.68 -5.65 -11.50
CA LEU A 45 1.16 -6.87 -12.12
C LEU A 45 2.11 -7.50 -13.16
N PRO A 46 2.74 -6.73 -14.09
CA PRO A 46 3.59 -7.32 -15.13
C PRO A 46 4.86 -8.00 -14.59
N GLU A 47 5.32 -7.65 -13.38
CA GLU A 47 6.50 -8.28 -12.77
C GLU A 47 6.21 -9.68 -12.21
N TYR A 48 4.93 -9.97 -11.96
CA TYR A 48 4.50 -11.22 -11.32
C TYR A 48 3.80 -12.19 -12.26
N VAL A 49 3.40 -11.75 -13.47
CA VAL A 49 2.47 -12.48 -14.34
C VAL A 49 3.10 -12.76 -15.70
N ASP A 50 3.03 -14.02 -16.13
CA ASP A 50 3.37 -14.43 -17.50
C ASP A 50 2.16 -15.09 -18.20
N ASP A 51 1.48 -14.30 -19.05
CA ASP A 51 0.31 -14.78 -19.80
C ASP A 51 0.64 -15.51 -21.11
N SER A 52 1.92 -15.82 -21.38
CA SER A 52 2.36 -16.44 -22.63
C SER A 52 1.70 -17.78 -22.96
N LYS A 53 1.21 -18.49 -21.93
CA LYS A 53 0.54 -19.81 -22.04
C LYS A 53 -0.94 -19.76 -21.63
N GLY A 54 -1.53 -18.57 -21.62
CA GLY A 54 -2.87 -18.31 -21.08
C GLY A 54 -2.81 -17.61 -19.71
N PRO A 55 -3.98 -17.32 -19.11
CA PRO A 55 -4.04 -16.47 -17.92
C PRO A 55 -3.28 -17.09 -16.74
N ASP A 56 -2.18 -16.48 -16.35
CA ASP A 56 -1.42 -16.90 -15.17
C ASP A 56 -2.18 -16.52 -13.89
N LEU A 57 -2.82 -17.53 -13.31
CA LEU A 57 -3.55 -17.41 -12.06
C LEU A 57 -2.63 -17.48 -10.83
N VAL A 58 -1.43 -18.04 -10.95
CA VAL A 58 -0.50 -18.18 -9.82
C VAL A 58 0.12 -16.82 -9.53
N GLY A 59 0.70 -16.18 -10.55
CA GLY A 59 1.24 -14.82 -10.46
C GLY A 59 0.20 -13.83 -9.94
N ARG A 60 -1.02 -13.88 -10.48
CA ARG A 60 -2.15 -13.06 -10.03
C ARG A 60 -2.56 -13.32 -8.59
N ASN A 61 -2.58 -14.57 -8.15
CA ASN A 61 -2.87 -14.88 -6.74
C ASN A 61 -1.80 -14.31 -5.80
N ILE A 62 -0.52 -14.32 -6.20
CA ILE A 62 0.57 -13.76 -5.40
C ILE A 62 0.38 -12.25 -5.25
N ILE A 63 0.30 -11.52 -6.36
CA ILE A 63 0.21 -10.05 -6.31
C ILE A 63 -1.08 -9.56 -5.66
N TRP A 64 -2.23 -10.22 -5.89
CA TRP A 64 -3.47 -9.84 -5.21
C TRP A 64 -3.44 -10.14 -3.71
N ARG A 65 -2.67 -11.13 -3.26
CA ARG A 65 -2.43 -11.34 -1.81
C ARG A 65 -1.55 -10.24 -1.23
N LEU A 66 -0.50 -9.80 -1.94
CA LEU A 66 0.30 -8.64 -1.52
C LEU A 66 -0.58 -7.38 -1.43
N GLY A 67 -1.41 -7.14 -2.44
CA GLY A 67 -2.38 -6.05 -2.43
C GLY A 67 -3.40 -6.16 -1.30
N MET A 68 -3.89 -7.36 -0.98
CA MET A 68 -4.78 -7.60 0.17
C MET A 68 -4.10 -7.22 1.50
N VAL A 69 -2.84 -7.58 1.68
CA VAL A 69 -2.06 -7.22 2.88
C VAL A 69 -1.93 -5.71 3.00
N ALA A 70 -1.48 -5.04 1.92
CA ALA A 70 -1.36 -3.59 1.86
C ALA A 70 -2.71 -2.89 2.12
N TRP A 71 -3.79 -3.39 1.52
CA TRP A 71 -5.14 -2.90 1.73
C TRP A 71 -5.56 -2.96 3.20
N ASN A 72 -5.33 -4.12 3.83
CA ASN A 72 -5.70 -4.35 5.22
C ASN A 72 -4.87 -3.48 6.18
N ILE A 73 -3.59 -3.28 5.92
CA ILE A 73 -2.74 -2.32 6.67
C ILE A 73 -3.39 -0.93 6.62
N ALA A 74 -3.73 -0.45 5.43
CA ALA A 74 -4.28 0.88 5.25
C ALA A 74 -5.66 1.08 5.90
N VAL A 75 -6.58 0.11 5.78
CA VAL A 75 -7.91 0.23 6.44
C VAL A 75 -7.83 0.13 7.96
N THR A 76 -6.78 -0.49 8.51
CA THR A 76 -6.50 -0.49 9.96
C THR A 76 -5.79 0.76 10.46
N GLY A 77 -5.47 1.73 9.59
CA GLY A 77 -4.81 2.98 9.97
C GLY A 77 -3.29 2.88 10.14
N ARG A 78 -2.67 1.79 9.68
CA ARG A 78 -1.22 1.59 9.74
C ARG A 78 -0.54 2.11 8.48
N LYS A 79 0.68 2.63 8.62
CA LYS A 79 1.50 3.17 7.52
C LYS A 79 2.27 2.10 6.74
N GLU A 80 2.64 1.01 7.41
CA GLU A 80 3.56 0.01 6.87
C GLU A 80 3.31 -1.38 7.47
N ILE A 81 3.88 -2.39 6.84
CA ILE A 81 3.92 -3.75 7.38
C ILE A 81 4.93 -3.84 8.52
N ASP A 82 4.57 -4.56 9.58
CA ASP A 82 5.46 -4.79 10.71
C ASP A 82 6.56 -5.80 10.34
N ASP A 83 7.80 -5.54 10.74
CA ASP A 83 8.96 -6.36 10.41
C ASP A 83 8.82 -7.81 10.88
N SER A 84 8.16 -8.04 12.03
CA SER A 84 7.94 -9.40 12.53
C SER A 84 7.08 -10.24 11.59
N SER A 85 6.17 -9.61 10.84
CA SER A 85 5.29 -10.30 9.89
C SER A 85 6.04 -10.75 8.64
N VAL A 86 7.10 -10.05 8.24
CA VAL A 86 7.93 -10.40 7.09
C VAL A 86 9.03 -11.38 7.48
N ASP A 87 9.50 -11.32 8.74
CA ASP A 87 10.60 -12.16 9.20
C ASP A 87 10.26 -13.65 9.31
N GLU A 88 8.98 -13.98 9.47
CA GLU A 88 8.49 -15.36 9.42
C GLU A 88 8.59 -16.01 8.02
N MET A 89 8.81 -15.22 6.97
CA MET A 89 8.97 -15.74 5.61
C MET A 89 10.28 -16.52 5.47
N ARG A 90 10.19 -17.74 4.91
CA ARG A 90 11.33 -18.62 4.63
C ARG A 90 12.05 -18.23 3.33
N VAL A 91 12.38 -16.95 3.18
CA VAL A 91 13.13 -16.40 2.04
C VAL A 91 14.34 -15.61 2.56
N ASP A 92 15.29 -15.32 1.68
CA ASP A 92 16.49 -14.55 2.03
C ASP A 92 16.16 -13.08 2.35
N ALA A 93 17.14 -12.37 2.91
CA ALA A 93 16.97 -11.00 3.38
C ALA A 93 16.66 -9.99 2.25
N GLU A 94 17.21 -10.19 1.05
CA GLU A 94 16.94 -9.33 -0.11
C GLU A 94 15.50 -9.53 -0.59
N SER A 95 15.06 -10.79 -0.71
CA SER A 95 13.68 -11.12 -1.07
C SER A 95 12.67 -10.57 -0.05
N LYS A 96 12.97 -10.64 1.25
CA LYS A 96 12.14 -10.03 2.31
C LYS A 96 12.04 -8.52 2.15
N LYS A 97 13.16 -7.85 1.85
CA LYS A 97 13.21 -6.40 1.64
C LYS A 97 12.36 -5.98 0.45
N ILE A 98 12.47 -6.68 -0.68
CA ILE A 98 11.66 -6.41 -1.88
C ILE A 98 10.17 -6.52 -1.55
N VAL A 99 9.75 -7.61 -0.88
CA VAL A 99 8.33 -7.80 -0.51
C VAL A 99 7.84 -6.69 0.43
N ARG A 100 8.67 -6.25 1.39
CA ARG A 100 8.35 -5.14 2.29
C ARG A 100 8.14 -3.84 1.52
N ASP A 101 9.10 -3.47 0.67
CA ASP A 101 9.08 -2.22 -0.10
C ASP A 101 7.87 -2.19 -1.03
N GLU A 102 7.55 -3.33 -1.66
CA GLU A 102 6.38 -3.50 -2.52
C GLU A 102 5.06 -3.31 -1.74
N ILE A 103 4.90 -3.99 -0.60
CA ILE A 103 3.70 -3.83 0.26
C ILE A 103 3.56 -2.38 0.71
N ASN A 104 4.64 -1.75 1.16
CA ASN A 104 4.62 -0.36 1.63
C ASN A 104 4.29 0.62 0.49
N GLY A 105 4.77 0.37 -0.73
CA GLY A 105 4.38 1.11 -1.93
C GLY A 105 2.87 1.01 -2.20
N LEU A 106 2.32 -0.20 -2.12
CA LEU A 106 0.88 -0.45 -2.28
C LEU A 106 0.05 0.19 -1.16
N VAL A 107 0.54 0.23 0.09
CA VAL A 107 -0.16 0.91 1.21
C VAL A 107 -0.33 2.40 0.89
N ARG A 108 0.75 3.08 0.44
CA ARG A 108 0.69 4.50 0.06
C ARG A 108 -0.31 4.72 -1.07
N LYS A 109 -0.24 3.92 -2.13
CA LYS A 109 -1.18 3.99 -3.27
C LYS A 109 -2.63 3.75 -2.85
N LYS A 110 -2.89 2.84 -1.90
CA LYS A 110 -4.23 2.62 -1.33
C LYS A 110 -4.74 3.92 -0.71
N TYR A 111 -3.96 4.55 0.17
CA TYR A 111 -4.37 5.80 0.82
C TYR A 111 -4.61 6.94 -0.17
N GLU A 112 -3.83 7.01 -1.24
CA GLU A 112 -3.97 8.01 -2.30
C GLU A 112 -5.21 7.79 -3.18
N LYS A 113 -5.38 6.57 -3.72
CA LYS A 113 -6.43 6.28 -4.70
C LYS A 113 -7.78 5.94 -4.08
N PHE A 114 -7.79 5.27 -2.93
CA PHE A 114 -8.99 4.66 -2.34
C PHE A 114 -9.15 4.96 -0.83
N PRO A 115 -9.08 6.22 -0.37
CA PRO A 115 -9.21 6.57 1.04
C PRO A 115 -10.61 6.26 1.64
N GLU A 116 -11.64 6.22 0.80
CA GLU A 116 -13.05 6.00 1.16
C GLU A 116 -13.41 4.51 1.28
N LEU A 117 -12.65 3.62 0.63
CA LEU A 117 -12.86 2.18 0.73
C LEU A 117 -12.19 1.64 2.00
N ARG A 118 -13.02 1.28 2.98
CA ARG A 118 -12.59 0.95 4.36
C ARG A 118 -13.00 -0.43 4.84
N THR A 119 -13.51 -1.26 3.93
CA THR A 119 -13.79 -2.66 4.23
C THR A 119 -12.52 -3.46 4.01
N SER A 120 -12.11 -4.23 5.00
CA SER A 120 -11.00 -5.16 4.87
C SER A 120 -11.35 -6.31 3.95
N ILE A 121 -10.33 -7.03 3.52
CA ILE A 121 -10.45 -8.19 2.66
C ILE A 121 -9.99 -9.40 3.45
N SER A 122 -10.88 -10.37 3.62
CA SER A 122 -10.57 -11.61 4.35
C SER A 122 -9.92 -12.66 3.44
N ASN A 123 -10.22 -12.62 2.15
CA ASN A 123 -9.61 -13.52 1.18
C ASN A 123 -9.68 -12.96 -0.24
N VAL A 124 -8.70 -13.33 -1.05
CA VAL A 124 -8.63 -13.06 -2.48
C VAL A 124 -8.34 -14.35 -3.24
N SER A 125 -8.90 -14.46 -4.44
CA SER A 125 -8.63 -15.60 -5.32
C SER A 125 -8.71 -15.19 -6.78
N ALA A 126 -7.73 -15.65 -7.55
CA ALA A 126 -7.77 -15.58 -9.00
C ALA A 126 -8.59 -16.72 -9.58
N VAL A 127 -9.56 -16.36 -10.42
CA VAL A 127 -10.42 -17.31 -11.12
C VAL A 127 -10.39 -17.04 -12.61
N ASN A 128 -10.32 -18.10 -13.41
CA ASN A 128 -10.52 -17.98 -14.85
C ASN A 128 -12.03 -17.91 -15.14
N ALA A 129 -12.47 -16.83 -15.79
CA ALA A 129 -13.82 -16.66 -16.26
C ALA A 129 -13.81 -16.29 -17.74
N ALA A 130 -14.22 -17.24 -18.58
CA ALA A 130 -14.25 -17.08 -20.04
C ALA A 130 -12.90 -16.67 -20.67
N GLY A 131 -11.80 -17.26 -20.18
CA GLY A 131 -10.45 -16.99 -20.70
C GLY A 131 -9.78 -15.75 -20.11
N VAL A 132 -10.48 -15.01 -19.25
CA VAL A 132 -9.96 -13.83 -18.57
C VAL A 132 -9.79 -14.13 -17.08
N ALA A 133 -8.63 -13.79 -16.53
CA ALA A 133 -8.43 -13.86 -15.08
C ALA A 133 -9.24 -12.76 -14.39
N LYS A 134 -10.09 -13.16 -13.45
CA LYS A 134 -10.86 -12.24 -12.60
C LYS A 134 -10.46 -12.39 -11.14
N LEU A 135 -10.48 -11.28 -10.43
CA LEU A 135 -10.29 -11.24 -9.00
C LEU A 135 -11.64 -11.45 -8.29
N LYS A 136 -11.68 -12.43 -7.39
CA LYS A 136 -12.79 -12.61 -6.45
C LYS A 136 -12.33 -12.23 -5.04
N VAL A 137 -13.08 -11.31 -4.42
CA VAL A 137 -12.81 -10.79 -3.08
C VAL A 137 -13.88 -11.25 -2.09
N VAL A 138 -13.43 -11.75 -0.93
CA VAL A 138 -14.28 -11.97 0.24
C VAL A 138 -14.08 -10.79 1.19
N LEU A 139 -15.18 -10.11 1.51
CA LEU A 139 -15.16 -8.96 2.41
C LEU A 139 -14.94 -9.38 3.87
N GLY A 140 -14.22 -8.55 4.61
CA GLY A 140 -14.10 -8.59 6.06
C GLY A 140 -14.86 -7.45 6.72
N ASP A 141 -14.33 -6.99 7.84
CA ASP A 141 -14.92 -5.92 8.65
C ASP A 141 -14.78 -4.55 7.99
N THR A 142 -15.72 -3.65 8.27
CA THR A 142 -15.67 -2.26 7.81
C THR A 142 -15.18 -1.37 8.95
N PHE A 143 -14.10 -0.65 8.71
CA PHE A 143 -13.44 0.20 9.69
C PHE A 143 -14.00 1.64 9.66
N PRO A 144 -14.00 2.33 10.81
CA PRO A 144 -14.41 3.74 10.88
C PRO A 144 -13.46 4.64 10.10
N ALA A 145 -13.85 5.91 9.97
CA ALA A 145 -12.96 6.91 9.41
C ALA A 145 -11.72 7.11 10.27
N VAL A 146 -10.59 6.63 9.79
CA VAL A 146 -9.27 6.95 10.32
C VAL A 146 -8.67 8.11 9.53
N SER A 147 -7.91 8.97 10.22
CA SER A 147 -7.11 10.01 9.59
C SER A 147 -6.10 9.35 8.65
N ILE A 148 -5.99 9.88 7.43
CA ILE A 148 -4.95 9.46 6.50
C ILE A 148 -3.62 9.75 7.21
N PRO A 149 -2.78 8.74 7.44
CA PRO A 149 -1.49 8.97 8.07
C PRO A 149 -0.68 9.95 7.22
N ASP A 150 0.04 10.86 7.87
CA ASP A 150 0.92 11.75 7.15
C ASP A 150 2.09 10.95 6.55
N PHE A 151 2.12 10.86 5.22
CA PHE A 151 3.20 10.22 4.46
C PHE A 151 4.30 11.21 4.08
N THR A 152 4.24 12.47 4.54
CA THR A 152 5.44 13.29 4.56
C THR A 152 6.42 12.59 5.49
N ASP A 153 7.46 12.03 4.88
CA ASP A 153 8.66 11.57 5.57
C ASP A 153 9.37 12.81 6.15
N GLU A 154 8.75 13.48 7.12
CA GLU A 154 9.34 14.44 8.05
C GLU A 154 9.69 13.72 9.37
N SER A 155 9.87 12.40 9.34
CA SER A 155 10.59 11.66 10.37
C SER A 155 12.09 11.65 10.06
N GLY A 156 12.69 12.85 10.11
CA GLY A 156 13.84 13.17 10.95
C GLY A 156 15.17 12.43 10.85
N LEU A 157 15.32 11.30 10.17
CA LEU A 157 16.61 10.61 10.04
C LEU A 157 16.73 9.99 8.65
N LEU A 158 17.32 10.74 7.71
CA LEU A 158 17.88 10.13 6.52
C LEU A 158 18.91 9.11 6.98
N THR A 159 18.63 7.83 6.79
CA THR A 159 19.67 6.82 7.05
C THR A 159 20.88 7.12 6.15
N PRO A 160 22.10 6.76 6.56
CA PRO A 160 23.31 7.01 5.77
C PRO A 160 23.18 6.61 4.29
N GLU A 161 22.51 5.47 4.05
CA GLU A 161 22.23 4.94 2.73
C GLU A 161 21.22 5.78 1.94
N GLN A 162 20.16 6.28 2.61
CA GLN A 162 19.16 7.14 1.98
C GLN A 162 19.73 8.50 1.61
N LEU A 163 20.58 9.08 2.47
CA LEU A 163 21.28 10.32 2.19
C LEU A 163 22.17 10.17 0.95
N LEU A 164 22.93 9.07 0.89
CA LEU A 164 23.79 8.73 -0.24
C LEU A 164 22.99 8.54 -1.53
N ALA A 165 21.90 7.77 -1.48
CA ALA A 165 21.05 7.49 -2.63
C ALA A 165 20.40 8.77 -3.18
N LYS A 166 19.84 9.61 -2.30
CA LYS A 166 19.23 10.89 -2.71
C LYS A 166 20.25 11.86 -3.30
N ARG A 167 21.45 11.98 -2.71
CA ARG A 167 22.52 12.80 -3.30
C ARG A 167 22.89 12.31 -4.70
N LYS A 168 23.06 10.99 -4.87
CA LYS A 168 23.41 10.40 -6.18
C LYS A 168 22.29 10.58 -7.20
N ALA A 169 21.02 10.45 -6.81
CA ALA A 169 19.87 10.67 -7.68
C ALA A 169 19.84 12.11 -8.24
N LEU A 170 20.35 13.08 -7.49
CA LEU A 170 20.48 14.47 -7.92
C LEU A 170 21.77 14.75 -8.73
N GLY A 171 22.60 13.74 -9.00
CA GLY A 171 23.88 13.90 -9.71
C GLY A 171 24.90 14.76 -8.97
N LEU A 172 24.72 14.99 -7.66
CA LEU A 172 25.60 15.84 -6.87
C LEU A 172 26.80 15.04 -6.36
N SER A 173 28.01 15.61 -6.48
CA SER A 173 29.17 15.11 -5.74
C SER A 173 29.07 15.48 -4.26
N GLN A 174 29.79 14.78 -3.37
CA GLN A 174 29.85 15.15 -1.94
C GLN A 174 30.29 16.61 -1.75
N VAL A 175 31.18 17.12 -2.62
CA VAL A 175 31.64 18.51 -2.61
C VAL A 175 30.51 19.49 -2.95
N LYS A 176 29.75 19.22 -4.02
CA LYS A 176 28.62 20.07 -4.42
C LYS A 176 27.49 20.04 -3.39
N PHE A 177 27.26 18.88 -2.79
CA PHE A 177 26.25 18.69 -1.74
C PHE A 177 26.64 19.43 -0.45
N ALA A 178 27.91 19.32 -0.02
CA ALA A 178 28.43 20.05 1.13
C ALA A 178 28.35 21.57 0.92
N ALA A 179 28.69 22.05 -0.28
CA ALA A 179 28.59 23.46 -0.63
C ALA A 179 27.14 23.96 -0.60
N ALA A 180 26.18 23.18 -1.10
CA ALA A 180 24.76 23.54 -1.09
C ALA A 180 24.18 23.64 0.34
N LEU A 181 24.73 22.87 1.29
CA LEU A 181 24.30 22.88 2.69
C LEU A 181 25.14 23.81 3.59
N ASN A 182 26.19 24.44 3.02
CA ASN A 182 27.19 25.21 3.76
C ASN A 182 27.84 24.43 4.92
N VAL A 183 28.18 23.15 4.67
CA VAL A 183 28.88 22.27 5.62
C VAL A 183 30.17 21.74 5.02
N SER A 184 31.01 21.11 5.84
CA SER A 184 32.25 20.49 5.33
C SER A 184 31.96 19.16 4.64
N VAL A 185 32.74 18.84 3.59
CA VAL A 185 32.68 17.55 2.87
C VAL A 185 32.95 16.37 3.81
N LYS A 186 33.80 16.56 4.81
CA LYS A 186 34.09 15.56 5.85
C LYS A 186 32.85 15.23 6.67
N LYS A 187 31.99 16.22 6.95
CA LYS A 187 30.73 16.04 7.68
C LYS A 187 29.73 15.22 6.86
N VAL A 188 29.56 15.56 5.58
CA VAL A 188 28.75 14.78 4.63
C VAL A 188 29.23 13.33 4.52
N SER A 189 30.54 13.13 4.40
CA SER A 189 31.11 11.78 4.36
C SER A 189 30.85 11.02 5.67
N ALA A 190 30.97 11.66 6.82
CA ALA A 190 30.64 11.02 8.10
C ALA A 190 29.16 10.61 8.19
N TRP A 191 28.25 11.44 7.68
CA TRP A 191 26.82 11.12 7.59
C TRP A 191 26.55 9.93 6.67
N GLU A 192 27.11 9.93 5.45
CA GLU A 192 26.92 8.86 4.46
C GLU A 192 27.50 7.51 4.90
N HIS A 193 28.48 7.50 5.80
CA HIS A 193 29.08 6.29 6.36
C HIS A 193 28.58 5.96 7.78
N GLY A 194 27.57 6.66 8.29
CA GLY A 194 26.99 6.43 9.62
C GLY A 194 27.95 6.69 10.79
N LYS A 195 29.00 7.48 10.57
CA LYS A 195 29.97 7.86 11.61
C LYS A 195 29.51 9.05 12.45
N ALA A 196 28.51 9.79 11.96
CA ALA A 196 27.91 10.92 12.64
C ALA A 196 26.47 11.10 12.14
N GLU A 197 25.61 11.68 12.97
CA GLU A 197 24.26 12.09 12.59
C GLU A 197 24.23 13.60 12.28
N PRO A 198 23.44 14.05 11.28
CA PRO A 198 23.22 15.48 11.05
C PRO A 198 22.42 16.08 12.20
N SER A 199 22.70 17.34 12.58
CA SER A 199 21.87 18.03 13.57
C SER A 199 20.50 18.40 13.02
N GLU A 200 19.55 18.76 13.88
CA GLU A 200 18.19 19.15 13.49
C GLU A 200 18.16 20.27 12.43
N ASP A 201 18.96 21.34 12.62
CA ASP A 201 19.14 22.41 11.63
C ASP A 201 19.70 21.92 10.28
N GLU A 202 20.49 20.85 10.29
CA GLU A 202 21.10 20.28 9.08
C GLU A 202 20.14 19.36 8.36
N ILE A 203 19.32 18.62 9.11
CA ILE A 203 18.20 17.84 8.59
C ILE A 203 17.23 18.76 7.86
N GLU A 204 16.87 19.91 8.45
CA GLU A 204 15.97 20.88 7.81
C GLU A 204 16.57 21.43 6.50
N LYS A 205 17.87 21.78 6.50
CA LYS A 205 18.57 22.22 5.28
C LYS A 205 18.61 21.15 4.20
N ILE A 206 18.88 19.90 4.57
CA ILE A 206 18.88 18.76 3.65
C ILE A 206 17.47 18.56 3.05
N ALA A 207 16.43 18.59 3.89
CA ALA A 207 15.04 18.48 3.45
C ALA A 207 14.64 19.62 2.51
N ALA A 208 15.00 20.86 2.85
CA ALA A 208 14.76 22.03 2.01
C ALA A 208 15.44 21.91 0.64
N LEU A 209 16.72 21.49 0.60
CA LEU A 209 17.46 21.28 -0.64
C LEU A 209 16.81 20.21 -1.53
N PHE A 210 16.30 19.14 -0.93
CA PHE A 210 15.58 18.09 -1.65
C PHE A 210 14.23 18.58 -2.17
N ARG A 211 13.47 19.36 -1.40
CA ARG A 211 12.21 19.97 -1.87
C ARG A 211 12.43 20.90 -3.07
N GLU A 212 13.44 21.77 -3.00
CA GLU A 212 13.72 22.75 -4.04
C GLU A 212 14.14 22.09 -5.36
N LYS A 213 15.02 21.08 -5.30
CA LYS A 213 15.54 20.42 -6.51
C LYS A 213 14.57 19.41 -7.13
N VAL A 214 13.66 18.82 -6.35
CA VAL A 214 12.57 17.98 -6.89
C VAL A 214 11.58 18.80 -7.73
N CYS A 215 11.34 20.07 -7.37
CA CYS A 215 10.47 20.96 -8.15
C CYS A 215 11.09 21.49 -9.46
N CYS A 216 12.41 21.43 -9.62
CA CYS A 216 13.12 21.98 -10.78
C CYS A 216 13.41 20.95 -11.89
N ASN A 217 12.96 19.69 -11.72
CA ASN A 217 13.22 18.60 -12.67
C ASN A 217 11.96 18.16 -13.45
N LYS A 218 10.95 19.04 -13.54
CA LYS A 218 9.76 18.89 -14.41
C LYS A 218 9.95 19.62 -15.73
#